data_AF-A0A7S3S2Z7-F1
#
_entry.id   AF-A0A7S3S2Z7-F1
#
_cell.length_a   1.000
_cell.length_b   1.000
_cell.length_c   1.000
_cell.angle_alpha   90.00
_cell.angle_beta   90.00
_cell.angle_gamma   90.00
#
_symmetry.space_group_name_H-M   'P 1'
#
loop_
_entity.id
_entity.type
_entity.pdbx_description
1 polymer ?
#
loop_
_entity_poly.entity_id
_entity_poly.type
_entity_poly.pdbx_seq_one_letter_code
_entity_poly.pdbx_strand_id
1 'polypeptide(L)'
;VHLGHNFLRSVFGLKTDAQDLLPLLESVDKTLHTKLRYILDGSYKSIGDTLEDVLEQSHLPSVFAVNESHCPELVQQTLLKADGDKISVTEENKEELVHLLLNQVLISGIARQVECFRKGLMRVVPDELVQRIAELMTVKEIELMVCG
;
A
#
# COMPACT_ATOMS: atom_id res chain seq x y z
N VAL A 1 -14.05 7.91 -18.59
CA VAL A 1 -13.03 8.27 -17.58
C VAL A 1 -12.42 6.97 -17.12
N HIS A 2 -11.13 6.73 -17.34
CA HIS A 2 -10.47 5.51 -16.86
C HIS A 2 -9.99 5.76 -15.42
N LEU A 3 -10.58 5.06 -14.46
CA LEU A 3 -10.14 5.10 -13.06
C LEU A 3 -9.07 4.02 -12.86
N GLY A 4 -7.97 4.36 -12.17
CA GLY A 4 -6.93 3.38 -11.87
C GLY A 4 -7.45 2.27 -10.94
N HIS A 5 -6.98 1.04 -11.12
CA HIS A 5 -7.45 -0.12 -10.34
C HIS A 5 -7.26 0.07 -8.83
N ASN A 6 -6.17 0.70 -8.39
CA ASN A 6 -5.99 1.00 -6.96
C ASN A 6 -7.05 1.96 -6.42
N PHE A 7 -7.42 2.98 -7.20
CA PHE A 7 -8.48 3.91 -6.81
C PHE A 7 -9.81 3.16 -6.65
N LEU A 8 -10.16 2.30 -7.62
CA LEU A 8 -11.37 1.47 -7.53
C LEU A 8 -11.32 0.53 -6.33
N ARG A 9 -10.19 -0.16 -6.10
CA ARG A 9 -10.02 -1.02 -4.92
C ARG A 9 -10.23 -0.24 -3.62
N SER A 10 -9.65 0.95 -3.49
CA SER A 10 -9.83 1.80 -2.30
C SER A 10 -11.26 2.31 -2.13
N VAL A 11 -11.97 2.65 -3.22
CA VAL A 11 -13.36 3.12 -3.18
C VAL A 11 -14.32 2.01 -2.74
N PHE A 12 -14.16 0.81 -3.30
CA PHE A 12 -15.04 -0.34 -3.04
C PHE A 12 -14.58 -1.19 -1.84
N GLY A 13 -13.45 -0.88 -1.21
CA GLY A 13 -12.94 -1.64 -0.05
C GLY A 13 -12.44 -3.04 -0.42
N LEU A 14 -12.01 -3.24 -1.66
CA LEU A 14 -11.41 -4.49 -2.10
C LEU A 14 -10.07 -4.70 -1.40
N LYS A 15 -9.82 -5.93 -0.92
CA LYS A 15 -8.51 -6.28 -0.39
C LYS A 15 -7.45 -6.12 -1.48
N THR A 16 -6.38 -5.41 -1.15
CA THR A 16 -5.17 -5.29 -1.97
C THR A 16 -4.13 -6.23 -1.40
N ASP A 17 -3.63 -7.16 -2.20
CA ASP A 17 -2.45 -7.95 -1.82
C ASP A 17 -1.18 -7.26 -2.30
N ALA A 18 -0.04 -7.55 -1.68
CA ALA A 18 1.25 -6.95 -2.08
C ALA A 18 1.58 -7.24 -3.55
N GLN A 19 1.18 -8.42 -4.06
CA GLN A 19 1.37 -8.81 -5.46
C GLN A 19 0.58 -7.93 -6.45
N ASP A 20 -0.59 -7.41 -6.03
CA ASP A 20 -1.38 -6.48 -6.86
C ASP A 20 -0.78 -5.08 -6.87
N LEU A 21 -0.13 -4.67 -5.77
CA LEU A 21 0.39 -3.33 -5.57
C LEU A 21 1.82 -3.15 -6.11
N LEU A 22 2.65 -4.19 -6.08
CA LEU A 22 4.04 -4.15 -6.55
C LEU A 22 4.18 -3.66 -8.01
N PRO A 23 3.41 -4.19 -8.99
CA PRO A 23 3.50 -3.70 -10.37
C PRO A 23 3.12 -2.23 -10.51
N LEU A 24 2.22 -1.74 -9.67
CA LEU A 24 1.80 -0.34 -9.67
C LEU A 24 2.90 0.54 -9.07
N LEU A 25 3.58 0.07 -8.03
CA LEU A 25 4.73 0.78 -7.48
C LEU A 25 5.86 0.90 -8.52
N GLU A 26 6.11 -0.09 -9.37
CA GLU A 26 7.15 0.01 -10.41
C GLU A 26 6.96 1.22 -11.33
N SER A 27 5.70 1.59 -11.61
CA SER A 27 5.36 2.76 -12.43
C SER A 27 5.48 4.09 -11.68
N VAL A 28 5.40 4.08 -10.35
CA VAL A 28 5.41 5.28 -9.48
C VAL A 28 6.82 5.55 -8.96
N ASP A 29 7.45 4.54 -8.37
CA ASP A 29 8.79 4.57 -7.80
C ASP A 29 9.51 3.23 -8.06
N LYS A 30 10.28 3.21 -9.16
CA LYS A 30 11.07 2.05 -9.57
C LYS A 30 12.13 1.68 -8.54
N THR A 31 12.71 2.65 -7.84
CA THR A 31 13.78 2.43 -6.87
C THR A 31 13.24 1.75 -5.63
N LEU A 32 12.15 2.25 -5.06
CA LEU A 32 11.49 1.61 -3.93
C LEU A 32 11.00 0.22 -4.30
N HIS A 33 10.41 0.06 -5.48
CA HIS A 33 9.97 -1.23 -5.98
C HIS A 33 11.09 -2.28 -6.03
N THR A 34 12.27 -1.92 -6.55
CA THR A 34 13.43 -2.83 -6.56
C THR A 34 13.86 -3.22 -5.15
N LYS A 35 13.89 -2.27 -4.20
CA LYS A 35 14.26 -2.54 -2.80
C LYS A 35 13.27 -3.50 -2.12
N LEU A 36 11.96 -3.26 -2.27
CA LEU A 36 10.94 -4.10 -1.67
C LEU A 36 10.95 -5.52 -2.26
N ARG A 37 11.15 -5.65 -3.58
CA ARG A 37 11.30 -6.96 -4.24
C ARG A 37 12.52 -7.70 -3.70
N TYR A 38 13.65 -7.02 -3.53
CA TYR A 38 14.87 -7.62 -3.00
C TYR A 38 14.68 -8.21 -1.59
N ILE A 39 13.90 -7.53 -0.74
CA ILE A 39 13.55 -8.00 0.61
C ILE A 39 12.60 -9.20 0.57
N LEU A 40 11.57 -9.14 -0.28
CA LEU A 40 10.59 -10.22 -0.45
C LEU A 40 11.25 -11.50 -0.97
N ASP A 41 12.06 -11.39 -2.02
CA ASP A 41 12.75 -12.52 -2.65
C ASP A 41 13.81 -13.13 -1.72
N GLY A 42 14.21 -12.43 -0.65
CA GLY A 42 15.21 -12.93 0.31
C GLY A 42 16.62 -13.02 -0.28
N SER A 43 16.89 -12.34 -1.39
CA SER A 43 18.13 -12.50 -2.18
C SER A 43 19.39 -12.11 -1.39
N TYR A 44 19.27 -11.23 -0.40
CA TYR A 44 20.36 -10.82 0.50
C TYR A 44 20.97 -11.97 1.31
N LYS A 45 20.18 -13.00 1.63
CA LYS A 45 20.66 -14.18 2.36
C LYS A 45 21.78 -14.91 1.60
N SER A 46 21.78 -14.82 0.27
CA SER A 46 22.83 -15.43 -0.57
C SER A 46 24.17 -14.70 -0.49
N ILE A 47 24.17 -13.44 -0.08
CA ILE A 47 25.35 -12.58 0.06
C ILE A 47 25.89 -12.61 1.51
N GLY A 48 25.10 -13.15 2.44
CA GLY A 48 25.46 -13.28 3.86
C GLY A 48 24.98 -12.13 4.74
N ASP A 49 24.23 -11.18 4.18
CA ASP A 49 23.67 -10.05 4.92
C ASP A 49 22.44 -10.46 5.74
N THR A 50 22.22 -9.75 6.84
CA THR A 50 20.98 -9.89 7.63
C THR A 50 19.89 -8.96 7.10
N LEU A 51 18.63 -9.23 7.46
CA LEU A 51 17.52 -8.35 7.11
C LEU A 51 17.72 -6.93 7.66
N GLU A 52 18.25 -6.82 8.87
CA GLU A 52 18.53 -5.55 9.54
C GLU A 52 19.53 -4.71 8.74
N ASP A 53 20.63 -5.32 8.29
CA ASP A 53 21.64 -4.67 7.45
C ASP A 53 21.02 -4.16 6.14
N VAL A 54 20.18 -4.97 5.51
CA VAL A 54 19.54 -4.63 4.22
C VAL A 54 18.55 -3.48 4.38
N LEU A 55 17.78 -3.46 5.48
CA LEU A 55 16.85 -2.37 5.78
C LEU A 55 17.61 -1.06 6.00
N GLU A 56 18.70 -1.09 6.76
CA GLU A 56 19.54 0.09 7.01
C GLU A 56 20.19 0.60 5.71
N GLN A 57 20.84 -0.27 4.95
CA GLN A 57 21.49 0.08 3.67
C GLN A 57 20.50 0.57 2.62
N SER A 58 19.27 0.04 2.63
CA SER A 58 18.21 0.45 1.71
C SER A 58 17.47 1.71 2.15
N HIS A 59 17.79 2.26 3.33
CA HIS A 59 17.05 3.34 3.99
C HIS A 59 15.55 3.02 4.14
N LEU A 60 15.25 1.76 4.44
CA LEU A 60 13.91 1.28 4.74
C LEU A 60 13.72 1.22 6.27
N PRO A 61 12.48 1.35 6.75
CA PRO A 61 12.23 1.39 8.18
C PRO A 61 12.48 0.01 8.82
N SER A 62 13.20 0.01 9.94
CA SER A 62 13.46 -1.19 10.76
C SER A 62 12.32 -1.52 11.73
N VAL A 63 11.36 -0.61 11.85
CA VAL A 63 10.12 -0.74 12.64
C VAL A 63 8.91 -0.42 11.76
N PHE A 64 7.70 -0.69 12.23
CA PHE A 64 6.47 -0.38 11.51
C PHE A 64 6.04 1.09 11.62
N ALA A 65 6.99 2.01 11.38
CA ALA A 65 6.76 3.45 11.35
C ALA A 65 7.60 4.10 10.25
N VAL A 66 7.03 5.07 9.55
CA VAL A 66 7.73 5.86 8.52
C VAL A 66 7.80 7.31 8.92
N ASN A 67 8.92 7.94 8.61
CA ASN A 67 9.08 9.38 8.78
C ASN A 67 8.72 10.06 7.46
N GLU A 68 7.61 10.78 7.45
CA GLU A 68 7.24 11.63 6.33
C GLU A 68 7.81 13.02 6.55
N SER A 69 8.74 13.41 5.69
CA SER A 69 9.33 14.74 5.65
C SER A 69 8.74 15.52 4.48
N HIS A 70 7.61 16.18 4.71
CA HIS A 70 7.03 17.12 3.74
C HIS A 70 7.81 18.46 3.73
N CYS A 71 8.49 18.78 4.83
CA CYS A 71 9.42 19.92 4.99
C CYS A 71 10.55 19.51 5.97
N PRO A 72 11.78 20.05 5.83
CA PRO A 72 12.91 19.72 6.72
C PRO A 72 12.63 19.99 8.21
N GLU A 73 11.72 20.92 8.50
CA GLU A 73 11.38 21.38 9.86
C GLU A 73 10.24 20.57 10.51
N LEU A 74 9.53 19.75 9.74
CA LEU A 74 8.35 18.99 10.17
C LEU A 74 8.48 17.54 9.70
N VAL A 75 9.26 16.76 10.45
CA VAL A 75 9.28 15.30 10.31
C VAL A 75 8.13 14.74 11.13
N GLN A 76 7.11 14.22 10.46
CA GLN A 76 6.01 13.53 11.13
C GLN A 76 6.24 12.02 11.04
N GLN A 77 6.26 11.36 12.20
CA GLN A 77 6.28 9.90 12.25
C GLN A 77 4.86 9.37 12.07
N THR A 78 4.64 8.61 11.01
CA THR A 78 3.39 7.90 10.72
C THR A 78 3.55 6.43 11.08
N LEU A 79 2.75 5.96 12.02
CA LEU A 79 2.70 4.54 12.38
C LEU A 79 1.97 3.77 11.28
N LEU A 80 2.59 2.70 10.75
CA LEU A 80 1.98 1.85 9.74
C LEU A 80 0.93 0.90 10.34
N LYS A 81 1.07 0.58 11.63
CA LYS A 81 0.10 -0.20 12.42
C LYS A 81 0.12 0.23 13.89
N ALA A 82 -0.82 -0.29 14.67
CA ALA A 82 -0.87 -0.03 16.12
C ALA A 82 0.45 -0.44 16.80
N ASP A 83 0.99 0.46 17.64
CA ASP A 83 2.29 0.30 18.31
C ASP A 83 3.46 0.00 17.36
N GLY A 84 3.36 0.43 16.10
CA GLY A 84 4.33 0.09 15.07
C GLY A 84 5.76 0.57 15.34
N ASP A 85 5.93 1.62 16.15
CA ASP A 85 7.22 2.13 16.63
C ASP A 85 7.95 1.17 17.58
N LYS A 86 7.23 0.25 18.22
CA LYS A 86 7.78 -0.74 19.17
C LYS A 86 7.97 -2.12 18.54
N ILE A 87 7.55 -2.30 17.30
CA ILE A 87 7.55 -3.60 16.62
C ILE A 87 8.68 -3.58 15.60
N SER A 88 9.72 -4.38 15.84
CA SER A 88 10.82 -4.58 14.89
C SER A 88 10.39 -5.45 13.71
N VAL A 89 10.97 -5.15 12.56
CA VAL A 89 10.81 -5.94 11.35
C VAL A 89 11.68 -7.20 11.46
N THR A 90 11.08 -8.35 11.23
CA THR A 90 11.72 -9.67 11.26
C THR A 90 11.43 -10.42 9.96
N GLU A 91 12.10 -11.56 9.74
CA GLU A 91 11.85 -12.40 8.57
C GLU A 91 10.40 -12.87 8.46
N GLU A 92 9.75 -13.12 9.60
CA GLU A 92 8.37 -13.61 9.67
C GLU A 92 7.34 -12.52 9.35
N ASN A 93 7.68 -11.24 9.57
CA ASN A 93 6.74 -10.13 9.40
C ASN A 93 7.13 -9.15 8.26
N LYS A 94 8.22 -9.40 7.53
CA LYS A 94 8.66 -8.51 6.44
C LYS A 94 7.65 -8.36 5.31
N GLU A 95 6.86 -9.40 5.02
CA GLU A 95 5.80 -9.33 4.02
C GLU A 95 4.70 -8.33 4.44
N GLU A 96 4.38 -8.31 5.73
CA GLU A 96 3.45 -7.34 6.33
C GLU A 96 4.01 -5.91 6.20
N LEU A 97 5.30 -5.72 6.47
CA LEU A 97 5.94 -4.41 6.29
C LEU A 97 5.80 -3.94 4.84
N VAL A 98 6.14 -4.79 3.88
CA VAL A 98 6.08 -4.46 2.45
C VAL A 98 4.64 -4.09 2.04
N HIS A 99 3.66 -4.86 2.51
CA HIS A 99 2.24 -4.57 2.27
C HIS A 99 1.81 -3.21 2.82
N LEU A 100 2.18 -2.90 4.06
CA LEU A 100 1.81 -1.64 4.71
C LEU A 100 2.52 -0.44 4.05
N LEU A 101 3.79 -0.58 3.65
CA LEU A 101 4.51 0.44 2.91
C LEU A 101 3.88 0.70 1.53
N LEU A 102 3.50 -0.36 0.81
CA LEU A 102 2.82 -0.24 -0.48
C LEU A 102 1.49 0.50 -0.34
N ASN A 103 0.69 0.17 0.68
CA ASN A 103 -0.55 0.90 0.95
C ASN A 103 -0.27 2.35 1.33
N GLN A 104 0.73 2.62 2.17
CA GLN A 104 1.08 4.00 2.53
C GLN A 104 1.46 4.81 1.30
N VAL A 105 2.38 4.33 0.46
CA VAL A 105 2.87 5.08 -0.71
C VAL A 105 1.79 5.26 -1.78
N LEU A 106 0.97 4.24 -2.03
CA LEU A 106 0.00 4.26 -3.14
C LEU A 106 -1.37 4.82 -2.77
N ILE A 107 -1.76 4.78 -1.47
CA ILE A 107 -3.11 5.14 -1.02
C ILE A 107 -3.13 6.43 -0.20
N SER A 108 -2.11 6.72 0.63
CA SER A 108 -2.15 7.88 1.55
C SER A 108 -2.34 9.21 0.81
N GLY A 109 -1.65 9.40 -0.32
CA GLY A 109 -1.73 10.62 -1.14
C GLY A 109 -3.10 10.86 -1.80
N ILE A 110 -3.96 9.85 -1.87
CA ILE A 110 -5.30 9.94 -2.45
C ILE A 110 -6.44 9.68 -1.46
N ALA A 111 -6.13 9.45 -0.18
CA ALA A 111 -7.10 9.01 0.82
C ALA A 111 -8.30 9.96 0.92
N ARG A 112 -8.05 11.28 0.88
CA ARG A 112 -9.11 12.30 0.92
C ARG A 112 -10.00 12.26 -0.33
N GLN A 113 -9.41 12.08 -1.51
CA GLN A 113 -10.11 11.99 -2.78
C GLN A 113 -11.00 10.74 -2.81
N VAL A 114 -10.47 9.61 -2.34
CA VAL A 114 -11.21 8.35 -2.17
C VAL A 114 -12.38 8.54 -1.19
N GLU A 115 -12.15 9.17 -0.04
CA GLU A 115 -13.19 9.44 0.95
C GLU A 115 -14.31 10.33 0.39
N CYS A 116 -13.95 11.43 -0.26
CA CYS A 116 -14.91 12.33 -0.91
C CYS A 116 -15.71 11.61 -2.00
N PHE A 117 -15.05 10.79 -2.82
CA PHE A 117 -15.73 10.00 -3.85
C PHE A 117 -16.71 9.01 -3.22
N ARG A 118 -16.26 8.25 -2.20
CA ARG A 118 -17.11 7.28 -1.49
C ARG A 118 -18.32 7.98 -0.88
N LYS A 119 -18.14 9.12 -0.22
CA LYS A 119 -19.26 9.94 0.30
C LYS A 119 -20.26 10.35 -0.80
N GLY A 120 -19.77 10.69 -1.99
CA GLY A 120 -20.62 11.00 -3.14
C GLY A 120 -21.39 9.78 -3.64
N LEU A 121 -20.69 8.66 -3.84
CA LEU A 121 -21.27 7.39 -4.29
C LEU A 121 -22.36 6.91 -3.34
N MET A 122 -22.09 6.97 -2.04
CA MET A 122 -22.98 6.56 -0.96
C MET A 122 -24.28 7.37 -0.84
N ARG A 123 -24.36 8.54 -1.49
CA ARG A 123 -25.61 9.31 -1.59
C ARG A 123 -26.58 8.73 -2.62
N VAL A 124 -26.07 7.91 -3.53
CA VAL A 124 -26.81 7.36 -4.67
C VAL A 124 -26.95 5.84 -4.55
N VAL A 125 -25.89 5.16 -4.10
CA VAL A 125 -25.80 3.70 -3.98
C VAL A 125 -25.76 3.33 -2.49
N PRO A 126 -26.68 2.46 -2.00
CA PRO A 126 -26.65 1.98 -0.62
C PRO A 126 -25.38 1.20 -0.27
N ASP A 127 -24.95 1.25 0.99
CA ASP A 127 -23.69 0.64 1.47
C ASP A 127 -23.67 -0.87 1.22
N GLU A 128 -24.80 -1.52 1.50
CA GLU A 128 -25.03 -2.95 1.31
C GLU A 128 -24.78 -3.38 -0.14
N LEU A 129 -25.11 -2.53 -1.11
CA LEU A 129 -24.89 -2.83 -2.52
C LEU A 129 -23.41 -2.64 -2.89
N VAL A 130 -22.74 -1.63 -2.34
CA VAL A 130 -21.28 -1.45 -2.51
C VAL A 130 -20.52 -2.65 -1.94
N GLN A 131 -20.92 -3.14 -0.76
CA GLN A 131 -20.35 -4.33 -0.15
C GLN A 131 -20.58 -5.58 -1.02
N ARG A 132 -21.80 -5.81 -1.51
CA ARG A 132 -22.08 -6.92 -2.43
C ARG A 132 -21.27 -6.84 -3.72
N ILE A 133 -21.08 -5.63 -4.27
CA ILE A 133 -20.23 -5.42 -5.44
C ILE A 133 -18.79 -5.86 -5.13
N ALA A 134 -18.27 -5.47 -3.97
CA ALA A 134 -16.92 -5.83 -3.54
C ALA A 134 -16.73 -7.33 -3.31
N GLU A 135 -17.79 -8.03 -2.89
CA GLU A 135 -17.78 -9.49 -2.67
C GLU A 135 -17.93 -10.31 -3.96
N LEU A 136 -18.69 -9.79 -4.93
CA LEU A 136 -19.09 -10.55 -6.13
C LEU A 136 -18.25 -10.23 -7.37
N MET A 137 -17.59 -9.08 -7.41
CA MET A 137 -16.91 -8.59 -8.61
C MET A 137 -15.44 -8.28 -8.35
N THR A 138 -14.62 -8.61 -9.35
CA THR A 138 -13.23 -8.21 -9.45
C THR A 138 -13.09 -6.74 -9.81
N VAL A 139 -11.90 -6.16 -9.58
CA VAL A 139 -11.63 -4.76 -9.97
C VAL A 139 -11.84 -4.51 -11.47
N LYS A 140 -11.57 -5.51 -12.32
CA LYS A 140 -11.76 -5.42 -13.77
C LYS A 140 -13.24 -5.40 -14.17
N GLU A 141 -14.07 -6.17 -13.47
CA GLU A 141 -15.52 -6.17 -13.71
C GLU A 141 -16.16 -4.87 -13.21
N ILE A 142 -15.71 -4.33 -12.07
CA ILE A 142 -16.12 -3.01 -11.60
C ILE A 142 -15.71 -1.92 -12.59
N GLU A 143 -14.48 -1.98 -13.09
CA GLU A 143 -14.01 -1.05 -14.11
C GLU A 143 -14.88 -1.11 -15.37
N LEU A 144 -15.18 -2.31 -15.86
CA LEU A 144 -16.06 -2.51 -17.01
C LEU A 144 -17.46 -1.95 -16.75
N MET A 145 -18.04 -2.23 -15.58
CA MET A 145 -19.35 -1.70 -15.17
C MET A 145 -19.39 -0.16 -15.17
N VAL A 146 -18.30 0.51 -14.76
CA VAL A 146 -18.22 1.97 -14.68
C VAL A 146 -17.89 2.61 -16.05
N CYS A 147 -17.09 1.93 -16.87
CA CYS A 147 -16.57 2.49 -18.12
C CYS A 147 -17.37 2.09 -19.37
N GLY A 148 -18.14 1.00 -19.31
CA GLY A 148 -18.85 0.41 -20.46
C GLY A 148 -17.98 -0.59 -21.21
#